data_AF-A0A963S953-F1
#
_entry.id   AF-A0A963S953-F1
#
_cell.length_a   1.000
_cell.length_b   1.000
_cell.length_c   1.000
_cell.angle_alpha   90.00
_cell.angle_beta   90.00
_cell.angle_gamma   90.00
#
_symmetry.space_group_name_H-M   'P 1'
#
loop_
_entity.id
_entity.type
_entity.pdbx_description
1 polymer ?
#
loop_
_entity_poly.entity_id
_entity_poly.type
_entity_poly.pdbx_seq_one_letter_code
_entity_poly.pdbx_strand_id
1 'polypeptide(L)'
;EGYAAATSRRIAEEAGVKQQLVYYYFRTMDELLLETFKRRTAVAIAALEEVVASDKPIQALWENMTNRTDNRLNFEFMALANHHDGMREEITRFITESRKLQGAAIARQLEQDNVDASPAGPGAIAFLLQCISIMLGREASTGITEGHDEVRDFMNWAMKQA
;
A
#
# COMPACT_ATOMS: atom_id res chain seq x y z
N GLU A 1 -1.44 12.57 11.54
CA GLU A 1 -0.99 13.98 11.61
C GLU A 1 -0.25 14.43 10.35
N GLY A 2 0.47 13.51 9.68
CA GLY A 2 1.00 13.72 8.34
C GLY A 2 2.37 14.38 8.30
N TYR A 3 3.01 14.31 7.13
CA TYR A 3 4.41 14.72 6.94
C TYR A 3 4.71 16.15 7.42
N ALA A 4 3.86 17.13 7.06
CA ALA A 4 4.10 18.53 7.41
C ALA A 4 4.08 18.82 8.93
N ALA A 5 3.42 17.97 9.72
CA ALA A 5 3.35 18.12 11.17
C ALA A 5 4.52 17.42 11.90
N ALA A 6 5.25 16.51 11.22
CA ALA A 6 6.29 15.68 11.79
C ALA A 6 7.64 16.42 11.89
N THR A 7 7.76 17.36 12.83
CA THR A 7 9.01 18.09 13.10
C THR A 7 9.92 17.32 14.08
N SER A 8 11.24 17.53 14.02
CA SER A 8 12.20 16.91 14.95
C SER A 8 11.86 17.16 16.42
N ARG A 9 11.36 18.36 16.73
CA ARG A 9 10.90 18.72 18.08
C ARG A 9 9.71 17.87 18.52
N ARG A 10 8.65 17.81 17.71
CA ARG A 10 7.43 17.06 18.04
C ARG A 10 7.69 15.57 18.14
N ILE A 11 8.54 15.02 17.25
CA ILE A 11 8.97 13.62 17.32
C ILE A 11 9.73 13.34 18.62
N ALA A 12 10.63 14.25 19.02
CA ALA A 12 11.37 14.10 20.27
C ALA A 12 10.45 14.16 21.50
N GLU A 13 9.50 15.10 21.50
CA GLU A 13 8.48 15.23 22.55
C GLU A 13 7.64 13.94 22.67
N GLU A 14 7.13 13.42 21.55
CA GLU A 14 6.33 12.18 21.52
C GLU A 14 7.14 10.93 21.91
N ALA A 15 8.41 10.86 21.49
CA ALA A 15 9.30 9.76 21.83
C ALA A 15 9.90 9.87 23.25
N GLY A 16 9.62 10.96 23.98
CA GLY A 16 10.14 11.18 25.33
C GLY A 16 11.67 11.39 25.38
N VAL A 17 12.27 11.90 24.29
CA VAL A 17 13.72 12.11 24.16
C VAL A 17 14.04 13.59 23.96
N LYS A 18 15.31 13.97 24.19
CA LYS A 18 15.79 15.31 23.83
C LYS A 18 15.87 15.44 22.30
N GLN A 19 15.48 16.58 21.73
CA GLN A 19 15.57 16.84 20.28
C GLN A 19 16.97 16.60 19.70
N GLN A 20 18.02 16.85 20.48
CA GLN A 20 19.42 16.58 20.10
C GLN A 20 19.67 15.09 19.81
N LEU A 21 18.97 14.18 20.49
CA LEU A 21 19.09 12.73 20.24
C LEU A 21 18.49 12.34 18.88
N VAL A 22 17.45 13.04 18.41
CA VAL A 22 16.93 12.81 17.06
C VAL A 22 18.02 13.10 16.03
N TYR A 23 18.72 14.23 16.16
CA TYR A 23 19.83 14.58 15.25
C TYR A 23 21.11 13.76 15.47
N TYR A 24 21.25 13.12 16.63
CA TYR A 24 22.32 12.16 16.88
C TYR A 24 22.13 10.87 16.07
N TYR A 25 20.89 10.37 15.98
CA TYR A 25 20.58 9.16 15.21
C TYR A 25 20.31 9.42 13.73
N PHE A 26 19.78 10.59 13.38
CA PHE A 26 19.40 10.94 12.02
C PHE A 26 19.94 12.33 11.67
N ARG A 27 20.80 12.41 10.65
CA ARG A 27 21.45 13.66 10.26
C ARG A 27 20.46 14.66 9.69
N THR A 28 19.36 14.18 9.09
CA THR A 28 18.27 15.00 8.55
C THR A 28 16.90 14.42 8.89
N MET A 29 15.85 15.26 8.78
CA MET A 29 14.47 14.78 8.90
C MET A 29 14.11 13.79 7.79
N ASP A 30 14.60 14.02 6.58
CA ASP A 30 14.35 13.13 5.44
C ASP A 30 14.94 11.73 5.67
N GLU A 31 16.11 11.64 6.31
CA GLU A 31 16.72 10.36 6.70
C GLU A 31 15.85 9.61 7.72
N LEU A 32 15.37 10.31 8.76
CA LEU A 32 14.45 9.73 9.74
C LEU A 32 13.18 9.20 9.06
N LEU A 33 12.62 9.96 8.13
CA LEU A 33 11.41 9.59 7.43
C LEU A 33 11.62 8.43 6.46
N LEU A 34 12.75 8.39 5.76
CA LEU A 34 13.14 7.25 4.93
C LEU A 34 13.26 5.98 5.77
N GLU A 35 13.95 6.02 6.90
CA GLU A 35 14.10 4.85 7.79
C GLU A 35 12.77 4.44 8.42
N THR A 36 11.91 5.40 8.75
CA THR A 36 10.54 5.12 9.19
C THR A 36 9.73 4.43 8.09
N PHE A 37 9.84 4.90 6.85
CA PHE A 37 9.13 4.33 5.72
C PHE A 37 9.64 2.93 5.38
N LYS A 38 10.95 2.68 5.41
CA LYS A 38 11.56 1.34 5.25
C LYS A 38 11.01 0.33 6.24
N ARG A 39 10.89 0.72 7.51
CA ARG A 39 10.28 -0.15 8.55
C ARG A 39 8.81 -0.42 8.24
N ARG A 40 8.07 0.61 7.82
CA ARG A 40 6.66 0.47 7.45
C ARG A 40 6.45 -0.46 6.26
N THR A 41 7.24 -0.31 5.19
CA THR A 41 7.16 -1.15 4.00
C THR A 41 7.54 -2.59 4.30
N ALA A 42 8.55 -2.83 5.15
CA ALA A 42 8.91 -4.18 5.60
C ALA A 42 7.76 -4.86 6.36
N VAL A 43 7.10 -4.16 7.29
CA VAL A 43 5.91 -4.68 7.98
C VAL A 43 4.76 -4.93 7.01
N ALA A 44 4.57 -4.04 6.03
CA ALA A 44 3.52 -4.20 5.02
C ALA A 44 3.77 -5.41 4.10
N ILE A 45 5.02 -5.69 3.72
CA ILE A 45 5.38 -6.89 2.96
C ILE A 45 5.10 -8.14 3.79
N ALA A 46 5.56 -8.21 5.04
CA ALA A 46 5.29 -9.36 5.91
C ALA A 46 3.77 -9.60 6.10
N ALA A 47 2.98 -8.53 6.26
CA ALA A 47 1.53 -8.65 6.32
C ALA A 47 0.91 -9.09 4.99
N LEU A 48 1.48 -8.69 3.86
CA LEU A 48 1.04 -9.12 2.53
C LEU A 48 1.31 -10.61 2.31
N GLU A 49 2.44 -11.14 2.78
CA GLU A 49 2.78 -12.57 2.72
C GLU A 49 1.70 -13.43 3.39
N GLU A 50 1.18 -13.01 4.54
CA GLU A 50 0.06 -13.68 5.21
C GLU A 50 -1.24 -13.60 4.40
N VAL A 51 -1.53 -12.46 3.78
CA VAL A 51 -2.74 -12.27 2.95
C VAL A 51 -2.69 -13.18 1.71
N VAL A 52 -1.55 -13.27 1.03
CA VAL A 52 -1.40 -14.10 -0.16
C VAL A 52 -1.33 -15.60 0.16
N ALA A 53 -1.10 -15.97 1.41
CA ALA A 53 -1.17 -17.36 1.87
C ALA A 53 -2.62 -17.87 2.07
N SER A 54 -3.63 -16.99 1.99
CA SER A 54 -5.05 -17.36 2.04
C SER A 54 -5.45 -18.35 0.95
N ASP A 55 -6.45 -19.18 1.24
CA ASP A 55 -7.11 -20.08 0.28
C ASP A 55 -7.78 -19.31 -0.87
N LYS A 56 -8.21 -18.06 -0.60
CA LYS A 56 -8.83 -17.16 -1.59
C LYS A 56 -8.02 -15.86 -1.69
N PRO A 57 -6.82 -15.90 -2.30
CA PRO A 57 -5.91 -14.77 -2.27
C PRO A 57 -6.47 -13.53 -2.99
N ILE A 58 -7.21 -13.66 -4.09
CA ILE A 58 -7.80 -12.50 -4.80
C ILE A 58 -8.77 -11.74 -3.89
N GLN A 59 -9.67 -12.47 -3.20
CA GLN A 59 -10.63 -11.88 -2.26
C GLN A 59 -9.91 -11.25 -1.06
N ALA A 60 -8.95 -11.96 -0.46
CA ALA A 60 -8.21 -11.47 0.69
C ALA A 60 -7.40 -10.20 0.36
N LEU A 61 -6.81 -10.12 -0.85
CA LEU A 61 -6.14 -8.93 -1.35
C LEU A 61 -7.10 -7.75 -1.50
N TRP A 62 -8.27 -7.98 -2.11
CA TRP A 62 -9.29 -6.95 -2.28
C TRP A 62 -9.75 -6.36 -0.93
N GLU A 63 -10.10 -7.22 0.02
CA GLU A 63 -10.52 -6.81 1.36
C GLU A 63 -9.40 -6.07 2.12
N ASN A 64 -8.15 -6.55 1.99
CA ASN A 64 -7.00 -5.89 2.59
C ASN A 64 -6.80 -4.47 2.04
N MET A 65 -6.80 -4.33 0.71
CA MET A 65 -6.56 -3.05 0.05
C MET A 65 -7.70 -2.06 0.28
N THR A 66 -8.96 -2.50 0.34
CA THR A 66 -10.09 -1.60 0.57
C THR A 66 -10.24 -1.18 2.03
N ASN A 67 -9.88 -2.03 2.99
CA ASN A 67 -10.05 -1.73 4.43
C ASN A 67 -8.83 -1.08 5.08
N ARG A 68 -7.59 -1.35 4.61
CA ARG A 68 -6.37 -0.90 5.29
C ARG A 68 -5.70 0.33 4.67
N THR A 69 -6.21 0.84 3.56
CA THR A 69 -5.52 1.94 2.89
C THR A 69 -5.73 3.24 3.64
N ASP A 70 -4.79 3.59 4.52
CA ASP A 70 -4.54 4.97 4.93
C ASP A 70 -4.03 5.75 3.71
N ASN A 71 -4.97 6.10 2.83
CA ASN A 71 -4.73 6.75 1.56
C ASN A 71 -3.99 8.07 1.76
N ARG A 72 -4.31 8.80 2.82
CA ARG A 72 -3.67 10.07 3.17
C ARG A 72 -2.16 9.88 3.32
N LEU A 73 -1.73 8.87 4.07
CA LEU A 73 -0.31 8.61 4.28
C LEU A 73 0.40 8.12 3.00
N ASN A 74 -0.28 7.36 2.14
CA ASN A 74 0.28 6.98 0.83
C ASN A 74 0.54 8.20 -0.07
N PHE A 75 -0.38 9.16 -0.13
CA PHE A 75 -0.20 10.37 -0.92
C PHE A 75 0.94 11.25 -0.41
N GLU A 76 1.06 11.41 0.91
CA GLU A 76 2.13 12.20 1.51
C GLU A 76 3.51 11.62 1.21
N PHE A 77 3.68 10.29 1.27
CA PHE A 77 4.94 9.65 0.93
C PHE A 77 5.25 9.71 -0.57
N MET A 78 4.23 9.64 -1.43
CA MET A 78 4.41 9.81 -2.88
C MET A 78 4.80 11.24 -3.24
N ALA A 79 4.25 12.24 -2.53
CA ALA A 79 4.70 13.63 -2.65
C ALA A 79 6.16 13.80 -2.20
N LEU A 80 6.58 13.15 -1.12
CA LEU A 80 7.97 13.16 -0.64
C LEU A 80 8.93 12.52 -1.67
N ALA A 81 8.49 11.46 -2.35
CA ALA A 81 9.27 10.77 -3.38
C ALA A 81 9.64 11.64 -4.60
N ASN A 82 8.86 12.69 -4.86
CA ASN A 82 9.14 13.62 -5.95
C ASN A 82 10.44 14.41 -5.71
N HIS A 83 10.87 14.55 -4.45
CA HIS A 83 12.00 15.39 -4.08
C HIS A 83 13.11 14.66 -3.30
N HIS A 84 12.98 13.34 -3.07
CA HIS A 84 13.94 12.55 -2.30
C HIS A 84 14.26 11.21 -2.99
N ASP A 85 15.46 11.05 -3.54
CA ASP A 85 15.84 9.89 -4.35
C ASP A 85 15.76 8.56 -3.57
N GLY A 86 16.25 8.53 -2.33
CA GLY A 86 16.14 7.34 -1.48
C GLY A 86 14.69 6.94 -1.18
N MET A 87 13.77 7.90 -1.17
CA MET A 87 12.34 7.63 -0.98
C MET A 87 11.73 7.01 -2.24
N ARG A 88 12.13 7.50 -3.42
CA ARG A 88 11.73 6.94 -4.72
C ARG A 88 12.20 5.51 -4.90
N GLU A 89 13.45 5.24 -4.55
CA GLU A 89 14.02 3.88 -4.57
C GLU A 89 13.24 2.93 -3.67
N GLU A 90 12.94 3.38 -2.44
CA GLU A 90 12.19 2.58 -1.48
C GLU A 90 10.76 2.28 -1.92
N ILE A 91 10.06 3.26 -2.49
CA ILE A 91 8.73 3.05 -3.09
C ILE A 91 8.80 2.08 -4.26
N THR A 92 9.81 2.22 -5.13
CA THR A 92 10.01 1.33 -6.28
C THR A 92 10.22 -0.11 -5.82
N ARG A 93 11.06 -0.32 -4.79
CA ARG A 93 11.29 -1.62 -4.17
C ARG A 93 9.97 -2.19 -3.65
N PHE A 94 9.28 -1.44 -2.79
CA PHE A 94 8.05 -1.88 -2.15
C PHE A 94 6.95 -2.25 -3.15
N ILE A 95 6.69 -1.39 -4.16
CA ILE A 95 5.65 -1.64 -5.17
C ILE A 95 6.02 -2.88 -6.01
N THR A 96 7.28 -3.00 -6.44
CA THR A 96 7.72 -4.12 -7.29
C THR A 96 7.62 -5.45 -6.53
N GLU A 97 8.06 -5.47 -5.28
CA GLU A 97 8.01 -6.65 -4.42
C GLU A 97 6.57 -7.06 -4.11
N SER A 98 5.74 -6.10 -3.69
CA SER A 98 4.31 -6.33 -3.45
C SER A 98 3.61 -6.87 -4.70
N ARG A 99 3.92 -6.30 -5.88
CA ARG A 99 3.31 -6.72 -7.14
C ARG A 99 3.68 -8.16 -7.51
N LYS A 100 4.92 -8.57 -7.24
CA LYS A 100 5.38 -9.94 -7.46
C LYS A 100 4.63 -10.93 -6.56
N LEU A 101 4.51 -10.64 -5.27
CA LEU A 101 3.77 -11.48 -4.31
C LEU A 101 2.30 -11.61 -4.72
N GLN A 102 1.64 -10.49 -5.02
CA GLN A 102 0.25 -10.47 -5.48
C GLN A 102 0.08 -11.26 -6.78
N GLY A 103 0.93 -10.99 -7.78
CA GLY A 103 0.86 -11.65 -9.08
C GLY A 103 1.03 -13.17 -8.98
N ALA A 104 1.97 -13.65 -8.16
CA ALA A 104 2.17 -15.07 -7.93
C ALA A 104 0.95 -15.73 -7.27
N ALA A 105 0.34 -15.06 -6.27
CA ALA A 105 -0.83 -15.57 -5.58
C ALA A 105 -2.06 -15.62 -6.48
N ILE A 106 -2.26 -14.59 -7.30
CA ILE A 106 -3.33 -14.53 -8.29
C ILE A 106 -3.13 -15.62 -9.36
N ALA A 107 -1.90 -15.80 -9.87
CA ALA A 107 -1.59 -16.84 -10.83
C ALA A 107 -1.94 -18.24 -10.28
N ARG A 108 -1.52 -18.52 -9.05
CA ARG A 108 -1.82 -19.78 -8.36
C ARG A 108 -3.32 -20.03 -8.27
N GLN A 109 -4.11 -19.02 -7.88
CA GLN A 109 -5.55 -19.17 -7.78
C GLN A 109 -6.20 -19.43 -9.15
N LEU A 110 -5.84 -18.64 -10.16
CA LEU A 110 -6.38 -18.82 -11.52
C LEU A 110 -6.06 -20.21 -12.11
N GLU A 111 -4.86 -20.74 -11.83
CA GLU A 111 -4.47 -22.10 -12.21
C GLU A 111 -5.31 -23.18 -11.48
N GLN A 112 -5.55 -23.00 -10.18
CA GLN A 112 -6.38 -23.92 -9.39
C GLN A 112 -7.83 -23.96 -9.88
N ASP A 113 -8.35 -22.78 -10.23
CA ASP A 113 -9.75 -22.60 -10.65
C ASP A 113 -9.94 -22.87 -12.17
N ASN A 114 -8.87 -23.15 -12.92
CA ASN A 114 -8.85 -23.32 -14.38
C ASN A 114 -9.44 -22.11 -15.16
N VAL A 115 -9.15 -20.91 -14.68
CA VAL A 115 -9.63 -19.65 -15.27
C VAL A 115 -8.59 -19.10 -16.25
N ASP A 116 -8.97 -18.94 -17.52
CA ASP A 116 -8.17 -18.17 -18.49
C ASP A 116 -8.40 -16.67 -18.28
N ALA A 117 -7.37 -15.97 -17.82
CA ALA A 117 -7.41 -14.53 -17.57
C ALA A 117 -6.98 -13.68 -18.78
N SER A 118 -6.69 -14.28 -19.94
CA SER A 118 -6.29 -13.53 -21.14
C SER A 118 -7.32 -12.47 -21.56
N PRO A 119 -6.90 -11.23 -21.92
CA PRO A 119 -5.52 -10.77 -22.06
C PRO A 119 -4.88 -10.23 -20.76
N ALA A 120 -5.61 -10.20 -19.65
CA ALA A 120 -5.16 -9.64 -18.38
C ALA A 120 -4.39 -10.66 -17.53
N GLY A 121 -3.06 -10.68 -17.67
CA GLY A 121 -2.21 -11.52 -16.81
C GLY A 121 -2.31 -11.16 -15.31
N PRO A 122 -1.84 -12.04 -14.40
CA PRO A 122 -1.96 -11.85 -12.95
C PRO A 122 -1.42 -10.52 -12.42
N GLY A 123 -0.33 -10.01 -13.01
CA GLY A 123 0.22 -8.70 -12.65
C GLY A 123 -0.70 -7.53 -13.02
N ALA A 124 -1.45 -7.63 -14.13
CA ALA A 124 -2.43 -6.63 -14.53
C ALA A 124 -3.64 -6.65 -13.57
N ILE A 125 -4.12 -7.82 -13.18
CA ILE A 125 -5.18 -7.97 -12.17
C ILE A 125 -4.75 -7.33 -10.84
N ALA A 126 -3.55 -7.66 -10.35
CA ALA A 126 -3.00 -7.04 -9.14
C ALA A 126 -2.98 -5.51 -9.25
N PHE A 127 -2.53 -4.98 -10.40
CA PHE A 127 -2.48 -3.55 -10.66
C PHE A 127 -3.86 -2.91 -10.61
N LEU A 128 -4.85 -3.51 -11.26
CA LEU A 128 -6.24 -3.04 -11.26
C LEU A 128 -6.85 -3.03 -9.86
N LEU A 129 -6.69 -4.11 -9.09
CA LEU A 129 -7.14 -4.17 -7.69
C LEU A 129 -6.57 -3.00 -6.87
N GLN A 130 -5.28 -2.73 -7.05
CA GLN A 130 -4.62 -1.62 -6.36
C GLN A 130 -5.14 -0.25 -6.79
N CYS A 131 -5.31 -0.03 -8.10
CA CYS A 131 -5.81 1.24 -8.64
C CYS A 131 -7.22 1.55 -8.15
N ILE A 132 -8.11 0.56 -8.21
CA ILE A 132 -9.50 0.71 -7.75
C ILE A 132 -9.52 1.02 -6.26
N SER A 133 -8.78 0.25 -5.44
CA SER A 133 -8.76 0.43 -3.99
C SER A 133 -8.23 1.81 -3.57
N ILE A 134 -7.18 2.31 -4.23
CA ILE A 134 -6.64 3.65 -3.97
C ILE A 134 -7.67 4.71 -4.35
N MET A 135 -8.33 4.58 -5.51
CA MET A 135 -9.28 5.58 -5.96
C MET A 135 -10.51 5.64 -5.07
N LEU A 136 -11.10 4.49 -4.72
CA LEU A 136 -12.24 4.40 -3.82
C LEU A 136 -11.96 5.10 -2.50
N GLY A 137 -10.84 4.78 -1.85
CA GLY A 137 -10.54 5.40 -0.56
C GLY A 137 -10.07 6.85 -0.68
N ARG A 138 -9.47 7.27 -1.80
CA ARG A 138 -9.17 8.69 -2.06
C ARG A 138 -10.46 9.50 -2.18
N GLU A 139 -11.39 9.09 -3.03
CA GLU A 139 -12.66 9.78 -3.20
C GLU A 139 -13.47 9.81 -1.91
N ALA A 140 -13.54 8.68 -1.20
CA ALA A 140 -14.23 8.59 0.08
C ALA A 140 -13.65 9.57 1.12
N SER A 141 -12.33 9.77 1.13
CA SER A 141 -11.69 10.75 2.03
C SER A 141 -12.07 12.21 1.74
N THR A 142 -12.57 12.49 0.53
CA THR A 142 -13.09 13.79 0.11
C THR A 142 -14.63 13.89 0.15
N GLY A 143 -15.31 12.82 0.59
CA GLY A 143 -16.78 12.74 0.65
C GLY A 143 -17.45 12.36 -0.67
N ILE A 144 -16.68 12.02 -1.70
CA ILE A 144 -17.19 11.50 -2.98
C ILE A 144 -17.43 10.01 -2.81
N THR A 145 -18.64 9.54 -3.12
CA THR A 145 -19.05 8.13 -2.93
C THR A 145 -19.83 7.56 -4.10
N GLU A 146 -20.13 8.38 -5.11
CA GLU A 146 -20.89 8.02 -6.29
C GLU A 146 -20.24 6.83 -7.02
N GLY A 147 -21.02 5.78 -7.28
CA GLY A 147 -20.55 4.56 -7.95
C GLY A 147 -19.65 3.64 -7.11
N HIS A 148 -19.29 3.99 -5.87
CA HIS A 148 -18.39 3.17 -5.05
C HIS A 148 -18.98 1.81 -4.71
N ASP A 149 -20.26 1.77 -4.35
CA ASP A 149 -20.94 0.52 -4.01
C ASP A 149 -21.13 -0.36 -5.24
N GLU A 150 -21.46 0.23 -6.39
CA GLU A 150 -21.54 -0.48 -7.67
C GLU A 150 -20.19 -1.11 -8.06
N VAL A 151 -19.08 -0.39 -7.85
CA VAL A 151 -17.73 -0.93 -8.08
C VAL A 151 -17.43 -2.07 -7.11
N ARG A 152 -17.77 -1.93 -5.82
CA ARG A 152 -17.58 -3.02 -4.84
C ARG A 152 -18.38 -4.26 -5.20
N ASP A 153 -19.64 -4.08 -5.60
CA ASP A 153 -20.50 -5.18 -6.03
C ASP A 153 -20.00 -5.84 -7.30
N PHE A 154 -19.54 -5.06 -8.27
CA PHE A 154 -18.91 -5.58 -9.50
C PHE A 154 -17.67 -6.42 -9.18
N MET A 155 -16.79 -5.93 -8.31
CA MET A 155 -15.59 -6.67 -7.90
C MET A 155 -15.94 -7.97 -7.17
N ASN A 156 -16.91 -7.91 -6.25
CA ASN A 156 -17.41 -9.08 -5.54
C ASN A 156 -18.06 -10.11 -6.47
N TRP A 157 -18.78 -9.65 -7.50
CA TRP A 157 -19.32 -10.52 -8.54
C TRP A 157 -18.20 -11.15 -9.37
N ALA A 158 -17.24 -10.36 -9.85
CA ALA A 158 -16.15 -10.84 -10.70
C ALA A 158 -15.30 -11.90 -9.99
N MET A 159 -14.99 -11.71 -8.70
CA MET A 159 -14.23 -12.67 -7.89
C MET A 159 -14.99 -13.96 -7.56
N LYS A 160 -16.32 -14.01 -7.75
CA LYS A 160 -17.11 -15.24 -7.59
C LYS A 160 -17.24 -16.04 -8.88
N GLN A 161 -16.94 -15.42 -10.02
CA GLN A 161 -16.97 -16.07 -11.34
C GLN A 161 -15.62 -16.67 -11.73
N ALA A 162 -14.54 -16.22 -11.06
CA ALA A 162 -13.23 -16.85 -11.07
C ALA A 162 -13.21 -17.97 -10.04
#